data_AF-A0A7V4T7H0-F1
#
_entry.id   AF-A0A7V4T7H0-F1
#
_cell.length_a   1.000
_cell.length_b   1.000
_cell.length_c   1.000
_cell.angle_alpha   90.00
_cell.angle_beta   90.00
_cell.angle_gamma   90.00
#
_symmetry.space_group_name_H-M   'P 1'
#
loop_
_entity.id
_entity.type
_entity.pdbx_description
1 polymer ?
#
loop_
_entity_poly.entity_id
_entity_poly.type
_entity_poly.pdbx_seq_one_letter_code
_entity_poly.pdbx_strand_id
1 'polypeptide(L)'
;MTVTKAHILSAILRQLKSRPSFDSIGIEKYRNLLEKSALAFKPDKSVKTESFFINGIEAQWLQPLYHHEKHIIMYVHGGGYVAGSIKSHKDLASRIAIASETKVLIFNYRLAPEHP
;
A
#
# COMPACT_ATOMS: atom_id res chain seq x y z
N MET A 1 -6.34 -25.68 21.42
CA MET A 1 -6.52 -24.57 20.45
C MET A 1 -5.20 -23.88 20.03
N THR A 2 -4.07 -24.59 20.11
CA THR A 2 -2.70 -24.03 20.04
C THR A 2 -1.87 -24.55 18.85
N VAL A 3 -2.11 -25.77 18.36
CA VAL A 3 -1.32 -26.39 17.28
C VAL A 3 -1.69 -25.86 15.89
N THR A 4 -2.98 -25.68 15.59
CA THR A 4 -3.46 -25.22 14.27
C THR A 4 -3.02 -23.79 13.95
N LYS A 5 -3.03 -22.90 14.94
CA LYS A 5 -2.58 -21.50 14.77
C LYS A 5 -1.09 -21.41 14.45
N ALA A 6 -0.26 -22.24 15.11
CA ALA A 6 1.18 -22.31 14.84
C ALA A 6 1.49 -22.81 13.42
N HIS A 7 0.72 -23.76 12.90
CA HIS A 7 0.88 -24.24 11.52
C HIS A 7 0.52 -23.19 10.47
N ILE A 8 -0.57 -22.45 10.66
CA ILE A 8 -0.98 -21.36 9.76
C ILE A 8 0.08 -20.26 9.74
N LEU A 9 0.53 -19.81 10.92
CA LEU A 9 1.60 -18.81 11.02
C LEU A 9 2.88 -19.29 10.33
N SER A 10 3.27 -20.55 10.55
CA SER A 10 4.45 -21.14 9.91
C SER A 10 4.32 -21.20 8.39
N ALA A 11 3.12 -21.49 7.87
CA ALA A 11 2.86 -21.49 6.44
C ALA A 11 2.98 -20.08 5.84
N ILE A 12 2.41 -19.07 6.51
CA ILE A 12 2.53 -17.66 6.11
C ILE A 12 4.00 -17.22 6.13
N LEU A 13 4.74 -17.53 7.19
CA LEU A 13 6.16 -17.17 7.29
C LEU A 13 7.00 -17.82 6.19
N ARG A 14 6.75 -19.10 5.87
CA ARG A 14 7.40 -19.77 4.73
C ARG A 14 7.09 -19.07 3.41
N GLN A 15 5.83 -18.72 3.18
CA GLN A 15 5.42 -18.01 1.98
C GLN A 15 6.03 -16.61 1.88
N LEU A 16 6.13 -15.88 2.99
CA LEU A 16 6.77 -14.56 3.01
C LEU A 16 8.27 -14.65 2.72
N LYS A 17 8.96 -15.64 3.30
CA LYS A 17 10.38 -15.89 3.06
C LYS A 17 10.69 -16.40 1.64
N SER A 18 9.74 -17.06 0.99
CA SER A 18 9.91 -17.55 -0.39
C SER A 18 9.65 -16.47 -1.45
N ARG A 19 9.26 -15.25 -1.08
CA ARG A 19 9.02 -14.19 -2.06
C ARG A 19 10.36 -13.74 -2.67
N PRO A 20 10.43 -13.64 -4.00
CA PRO A 20 11.64 -13.18 -4.66
C PRO A 20 11.95 -11.73 -4.29
N SER A 21 13.23 -11.40 -4.10
CA SER A 21 13.71 -10.03 -4.01
C SER A 21 13.81 -9.41 -5.41
N PHE A 22 13.84 -8.07 -5.49
CA PHE A 22 14.06 -7.40 -6.78
C PHE A 22 15.41 -7.76 -7.40
N ASP A 23 16.45 -8.03 -6.60
CA ASP A 23 17.75 -8.51 -7.08
C ASP A 23 17.63 -9.85 -7.84
N SER A 24 16.71 -10.72 -7.42
CA SER A 24 16.57 -12.06 -7.99
C SER A 24 15.75 -12.12 -9.29
N ILE A 25 14.78 -11.21 -9.47
CA ILE A 25 13.85 -11.25 -10.61
C ILE A 25 13.90 -9.99 -11.49
N GLY A 26 14.67 -8.98 -11.11
CA GLY A 26 14.70 -7.67 -11.73
C GLY A 26 13.57 -6.74 -11.24
N ILE A 27 13.85 -5.44 -11.28
CA ILE A 27 12.99 -4.40 -10.71
C ILE A 27 11.58 -4.38 -11.32
N GLU A 28 11.46 -4.52 -12.64
CA GLU A 28 10.17 -4.50 -13.33
C GLU A 28 9.28 -5.68 -12.94
N LYS A 29 9.84 -6.89 -12.85
CA LYS A 29 9.07 -8.06 -12.41
C LYS A 29 8.65 -7.91 -10.96
N TYR A 30 9.51 -7.36 -10.11
CA TYR A 30 9.20 -7.10 -8.71
C TYR A 30 8.08 -6.06 -8.53
N ARG A 31 8.13 -4.94 -9.26
CA ARG A 31 7.05 -3.92 -9.30
C ARG A 31 5.71 -4.55 -9.69
N ASN A 32 5.72 -5.34 -10.77
CA ASN A 32 4.52 -6.04 -11.24
C ASN A 32 3.99 -7.09 -10.24
N LEU A 33 4.89 -7.81 -9.56
CA LEU A 33 4.52 -8.76 -8.50
C LEU A 33 3.81 -8.04 -7.37
N LEU A 34 4.35 -6.91 -6.91
CA LEU A 34 3.78 -6.10 -5.83
C LEU A 34 2.37 -5.59 -6.21
N GLU A 35 2.23 -5.00 -7.38
CA GLU A 35 0.96 -4.55 -7.97
C GLU A 35 -0.10 -5.65 -8.01
N LYS A 36 0.26 -6.84 -8.50
CA LYS A 36 -0.67 -7.98 -8.59
C LYS A 36 -1.02 -8.53 -7.22
N SER A 37 -0.06 -8.58 -6.29
CA SER A 37 -0.29 -9.07 -4.93
C SER A 37 -1.29 -8.21 -4.17
N ALA A 38 -1.36 -6.92 -4.48
CA ALA A 38 -2.31 -5.99 -3.89
C ALA A 38 -3.78 -6.34 -4.22
N LEU A 39 -4.05 -7.09 -5.28
CA LEU A 39 -5.42 -7.52 -5.64
C LEU A 39 -6.05 -8.43 -4.58
N ALA A 40 -5.23 -9.07 -3.74
CA ALA A 40 -5.72 -9.86 -2.61
C ALA A 40 -6.29 -9.00 -1.48
N PHE A 41 -5.98 -7.69 -1.48
CA PHE A 41 -6.38 -6.74 -0.45
C PHE A 41 -7.35 -5.73 -1.06
N LYS A 42 -8.54 -5.61 -0.46
CA LYS A 42 -9.60 -4.77 -0.98
C LYS A 42 -9.76 -3.57 -0.06
N PRO A 43 -9.46 -2.35 -0.55
CA PRO A 43 -9.72 -1.14 0.22
C PRO A 43 -11.15 -1.10 0.71
N ASP A 44 -11.33 -0.49 1.88
CA ASP A 44 -12.64 -0.37 2.47
C ASP A 44 -13.56 0.47 1.58
N LYS A 45 -14.75 -0.06 1.27
CA LYS A 45 -15.70 0.57 0.36
C LYS A 45 -16.36 1.81 0.94
N SER A 46 -16.31 1.99 2.26
CA SER A 46 -16.83 3.18 2.95
C SER A 46 -15.91 4.40 2.79
N VAL A 47 -14.69 4.21 2.32
CA VAL A 47 -13.73 5.28 2.08
C VAL A 47 -13.91 5.83 0.67
N LYS A 48 -14.34 7.09 0.59
CA LYS A 48 -14.42 7.83 -0.67
C LYS A 48 -13.01 8.13 -1.17
N THR A 49 -12.78 7.98 -2.46
CA THR A 49 -11.49 8.26 -3.09
C THR A 49 -11.60 9.38 -4.11
N GLU A 50 -10.66 10.32 -4.12
CA GLU A 50 -10.58 11.41 -5.09
C GLU A 50 -9.16 11.51 -5.66
N SER A 51 -9.01 11.32 -6.97
CA SER A 51 -7.72 11.35 -7.66
C SER A 51 -7.41 12.75 -8.21
N PHE A 52 -6.17 13.18 -8.08
CA PHE A 52 -5.69 14.48 -8.57
C PHE A 52 -4.17 14.44 -8.79
N PHE A 53 -3.61 15.54 -9.30
CA PHE A 53 -2.17 15.69 -9.49
C PHE A 53 -1.61 16.84 -8.64
N ILE A 54 -0.43 16.64 -8.05
CA ILE A 54 0.33 17.66 -7.32
C ILE A 54 1.62 17.90 -8.11
N ASN A 55 1.70 19.01 -8.85
CA ASN A 55 2.87 19.33 -9.70
C ASN A 55 3.28 18.15 -10.62
N GLY A 56 2.30 17.44 -11.19
CA GLY A 56 2.53 16.27 -12.05
C GLY A 56 2.69 14.94 -11.31
N ILE A 57 2.68 14.92 -9.97
CA ILE A 57 2.69 13.70 -9.16
C ILE A 57 1.25 13.22 -8.97
N GLU A 58 0.96 11.97 -9.35
CA GLU A 58 -0.35 11.36 -9.11
C GLU A 58 -0.59 11.20 -7.61
N ALA A 59 -1.73 11.68 -7.13
CA ALA A 59 -2.15 11.64 -5.74
C ALA A 59 -3.63 11.25 -5.62
N GLN A 60 -3.99 10.76 -4.43
CA GLN A 60 -5.36 10.39 -4.11
C GLN A 60 -5.68 10.73 -2.66
N TRP A 61 -6.82 11.38 -2.45
CA TRP A 61 -7.46 11.48 -1.15
C TRP A 61 -8.21 10.19 -0.85
N LEU A 62 -8.04 9.68 0.37
CA LEU A 62 -8.85 8.61 0.96
C LEU A 62 -9.60 9.22 2.15
N GLN A 63 -10.92 9.32 2.03
CA GLN A 63 -11.78 10.07 2.94
C GLN A 63 -12.79 9.11 3.57
N PRO A 64 -12.69 8.81 4.88
CA PRO A 64 -13.70 8.04 5.57
C PRO A 64 -14.96 8.91 5.74
N LEU A 65 -16.12 8.28 5.94
CA LEU A 65 -17.42 8.97 6.03
C LEU A 65 -17.42 10.09 7.08
N TYR A 66 -16.83 9.81 8.26
CA TYR A 66 -16.61 10.77 9.31
C TYR A 66 -15.10 10.98 9.47
N HIS A 67 -14.67 12.24 9.43
CA HIS A 67 -13.28 12.60 9.67
C HIS A 67 -13.15 13.99 10.27
N HIS A 68 -12.05 14.22 10.98
CA HIS A 68 -11.67 15.54 11.45
C HIS A 68 -11.15 16.42 10.29
N GLU A 69 -11.74 17.60 10.10
CA GLU A 69 -11.37 18.51 9.00
C GLU A 69 -9.96 19.14 9.15
N LYS A 70 -9.42 19.18 10.37
CA LYS A 70 -8.14 19.86 10.67
C LYS A 70 -6.92 18.94 10.58
N HIS A 71 -7.12 17.64 10.45
CA HIS A 71 -6.03 16.66 10.45
C HIS A 71 -5.94 15.96 9.11
N ILE A 72 -4.71 15.70 8.68
CA ILE A 72 -4.40 14.97 7.46
C ILE A 72 -3.25 14.02 7.79
N ILE A 73 -3.35 12.79 7.29
CA ILE A 73 -2.25 11.84 7.30
C ILE A 73 -1.65 11.80 5.89
N MET A 74 -0.38 12.14 5.78
CA MET A 74 0.37 11.92 4.54
C MET A 74 0.96 10.51 4.57
N TYR A 75 0.50 9.65 3.67
CA TYR A 75 0.93 8.26 3.58
C TYR A 75 1.94 8.08 2.44
N VAL A 76 3.18 7.80 2.84
CA VAL A 76 4.27 7.43 1.92
C VAL A 76 4.30 5.92 1.79
N HIS A 77 4.01 5.40 0.61
CA HIS A 77 3.96 3.95 0.41
C HIS A 77 5.34 3.29 0.54
N GLY A 78 5.34 2.03 0.99
CA GLY A 78 6.55 1.22 1.06
C GLY A 78 7.00 0.74 -0.31
N GLY A 79 8.01 -0.15 -0.30
CA GLY A 79 8.61 -0.72 -1.51
C GLY A 79 10.08 -0.35 -1.71
N GLY A 80 10.76 0.11 -0.64
CA GLY A 80 12.21 0.32 -0.63
C GLY A 80 12.68 1.39 -1.61
N TYR A 81 11.83 2.37 -1.93
CA TYR A 81 12.05 3.41 -2.95
C TYR A 81 12.19 2.92 -4.39
N VAL A 82 12.10 1.62 -4.64
CA VAL A 82 12.22 1.01 -5.97
C VAL A 82 10.89 0.50 -6.52
N ALA A 83 9.86 0.36 -5.67
CA ALA A 83 8.55 -0.15 -6.02
C ALA A 83 7.45 0.46 -5.13
N GLY A 84 6.21 0.11 -5.45
CA GLY A 84 5.03 0.59 -4.74
C GLY A 84 4.28 1.65 -5.53
N SER A 85 3.06 1.93 -5.07
CA SER A 85 2.12 2.83 -5.71
C SER A 85 0.93 3.08 -4.78
N ILE A 86 0.06 4.02 -5.17
CA ILE A 86 -1.29 4.17 -4.63
C ILE A 86 -2.02 2.82 -4.67
N LYS A 87 -2.05 2.14 -5.82
CA LYS A 87 -2.80 0.88 -5.99
C LYS A 87 -2.32 -0.22 -5.06
N SER A 88 -1.01 -0.35 -4.88
CA SER A 88 -0.43 -1.41 -4.03
C SER A 88 -0.67 -1.22 -2.54
N HIS A 89 -0.90 0.03 -2.09
CA HIS A 89 -1.02 0.37 -0.67
C HIS A 89 -2.37 0.99 -0.27
N LYS A 90 -3.28 1.21 -1.22
CA LYS A 90 -4.60 1.81 -0.96
C LYS A 90 -5.41 1.05 0.08
N ASP A 91 -5.31 -0.28 0.14
CA ASP A 91 -5.98 -1.07 1.19
C ASP A 91 -5.54 -0.63 2.59
N LEU A 92 -4.23 -0.68 2.86
CA LEU A 92 -3.68 -0.30 4.15
C LEU A 92 -3.96 1.18 4.47
N ALA A 93 -3.77 2.07 3.49
CA ALA A 93 -4.05 3.49 3.66
C ALA A 93 -5.54 3.77 3.96
N SER A 94 -6.47 3.02 3.35
CA SER A 94 -7.91 3.13 3.65
C SER A 94 -8.24 2.68 5.08
N ARG A 95 -7.60 1.61 5.57
CA ARG A 95 -7.78 1.11 6.94
C ARG A 95 -7.21 2.08 7.96
N ILE A 96 -6.09 2.75 7.64
CA ILE A 96 -5.55 3.84 8.46
C ILE A 96 -6.54 5.00 8.52
N ALA A 97 -7.12 5.41 7.38
CA ALA A 97 -8.09 6.49 7.32
C ALA A 97 -9.29 6.23 8.25
N ILE A 98 -9.83 5.00 8.23
CA ILE A 98 -10.93 4.59 9.11
C ILE A 98 -10.50 4.58 10.57
N ALA A 99 -9.40 3.89 10.89
CA ALA A 99 -8.97 3.73 12.28
C ALA A 99 -8.58 5.05 12.96
N SER A 100 -8.21 6.06 12.17
CA SER A 100 -7.80 7.37 12.65
C SER A 100 -8.87 8.46 12.49
N GLU A 101 -10.01 8.15 11.87
CA GLU A 101 -11.05 9.13 11.52
C GLU A 101 -10.46 10.39 10.85
N THR A 102 -9.53 10.18 9.92
CA THR A 102 -8.72 11.24 9.32
C THR A 102 -8.54 11.02 7.82
N LYS A 103 -8.55 12.10 7.03
CA LYS A 103 -8.25 12.03 5.59
C LYS A 103 -6.80 11.57 5.39
N VAL A 104 -6.59 10.61 4.49
CA VAL A 104 -5.26 10.16 4.11
C VAL A 104 -4.94 10.66 2.70
N LEU A 105 -3.81 11.36 2.55
CA LEU A 105 -3.20 11.66 1.26
C LEU A 105 -2.20 10.56 0.91
N ILE A 106 -2.44 9.82 -0.17
CA ILE A 106 -1.49 8.86 -0.73
C ILE A 106 -1.06 9.31 -2.13
N PHE A 107 0.20 9.16 -2.49
CA PHE A 107 0.74 9.66 -3.77
C PHE A 107 1.86 8.77 -4.31
N ASN A 108 2.06 8.81 -5.62
CA ASN A 108 3.09 8.07 -6.34
C ASN A 108 4.38 8.90 -6.41
N TYR A 109 5.21 8.81 -5.36
CA TYR A 109 6.52 9.44 -5.40
C TYR A 109 7.43 8.79 -6.46
N ARG A 110 8.45 9.53 -6.89
CA ARG A 110 9.43 9.08 -7.87
C ARG A 110 10.22 7.88 -7.34
N LEU A 111 10.37 6.85 -8.17
CA LEU A 111 11.10 5.63 -7.80
C LEU A 111 12.52 5.64 -8.36
N ALA A 112 13.43 5.03 -7.62
CA ALA A 112 14.74 4.63 -8.11
C ALA A 112 14.62 3.37 -9.00
N PRO A 113 15.56 3.15 -9.94
CA PRO A 113 16.73 3.99 -10.23
C PRO A 113 16.45 5.16 -11.20
N GLU A 114 15.23 5.27 -11.74
CA GLU A 114 14.90 6.25 -12.78
C GLU A 114 15.00 7.70 -12.26
N HIS A 115 14.82 7.88 -10.95
CA HIS A 115 14.86 9.17 -10.26
C HIS A 115 15.61 9.05 -8.92
N PRO A 116 16.94 9.28 -8.89
CA PRO A 116 17.76 9.20 -7.68
C PRO A 116 17.51 10.35 -6.69
#